data_AF-A0A524NKZ3-F1
#
_entry.id   AF-A0A524NKZ3-F1
#
_cell.length_a   1.000
_cell.length_b   1.000
_cell.length_c   1.000
_cell.angle_alpha   90.00
_cell.angle_beta   90.00
_cell.angle_gamma   90.00
#
_symmetry.space_group_name_H-M   'P 1'
#
loop_
_entity.id
_entity.type
_entity.pdbx_description
1 polymer ?
#
loop_
_entity_poly.entity_id
_entity_poly.type
_entity_poly.pdbx_seq_one_letter_code
_entity_poly.pdbx_strand_id
1 'polypeptide(L)'
;MAIAQNIRCSHCGAPVEFKPGKLVATCKYCGFTTVIETGQAFTFEHSLLLNNYSEDQIENLVRDWMRSGFMKPGDLAKKAKLTEKNLVYLPFWIVSADAATKYKGIFERISPAIVKEGQIQKEYN
;
A
#
# COMPACT_ATOMS: atom_id res chain seq x y z
N MET A 1 5.91 -14.16 -8.57
CA MET A 1 5.21 -14.72 -9.74
C MET A 1 5.25 -13.67 -10.84
N ALA A 2 6.02 -13.88 -11.91
CA ALA A 2 6.03 -12.98 -13.06
C ALA A 2 5.03 -13.51 -14.08
N ILE A 3 4.00 -12.72 -14.40
CA ILE A 3 3.04 -13.05 -15.45
C ILE A 3 3.78 -12.80 -16.79
N ALA A 4 4.36 -13.86 -17.36
CA ALA A 4 4.90 -13.79 -18.71
C ALA A 4 3.71 -13.70 -19.69
N GLN A 5 3.47 -12.49 -20.19
CA GLN A 5 2.49 -12.25 -21.24
C GLN A 5 3.12 -12.73 -22.57
N ASN A 6 2.38 -13.49 -23.37
CA ASN A 6 2.82 -13.92 -24.71
C ASN A 6 2.09 -13.09 -25.77
N ILE A 7 2.81 -12.64 -26.79
CA ILE A 7 2.23 -12.00 -27.99
C ILE A 7 2.55 -12.84 -29.22
N ARG A 8 1.73 -12.75 -30.27
CA ARG A 8 2.03 -13.39 -31.55
C ARG A 8 2.88 -12.48 -32.42
N CYS A 9 3.94 -13.01 -33.02
CA CYS A 9 4.77 -12.27 -33.96
C CYS A 9 3.94 -11.86 -35.19
N SER A 10 3.96 -10.57 -35.54
CA SER A 10 3.25 -10.04 -36.72
C SER A 10 3.78 -10.58 -38.05
N HIS A 11 5.02 -11.06 -38.10
CA HIS A 11 5.64 -11.58 -39.31
C HIS A 11 5.44 -13.09 -39.51
N CYS A 12 5.61 -13.91 -38.46
CA CYS A 12 5.56 -15.38 -38.59
C CYS A 12 4.45 -16.06 -37.76
N GLY A 13 3.73 -15.32 -36.93
CA GLY A 13 2.66 -15.86 -36.07
C GLY A 13 3.14 -16.63 -34.83
N ALA A 14 4.46 -16.85 -34.66
CA ALA A 14 5.00 -17.58 -33.52
C ALA A 14 4.79 -16.83 -32.19
N PRO A 15 4.63 -17.54 -31.06
CA PRO A 15 4.53 -16.92 -29.75
C PRO A 15 5.88 -16.32 -29.34
N VAL A 16 5.86 -15.05 -28.93
CA VAL A 16 7.01 -14.31 -28.43
C VAL A 16 6.77 -13.99 -26.96
N GLU A 17 7.61 -14.54 -26.10
CA GLU A 17 7.63 -14.22 -24.67
C GLU A 17 8.31 -12.87 -24.44
N PHE A 18 7.70 -12.00 -23.64
CA PHE A 18 8.31 -10.76 -23.21
C PHE A 18 8.17 -10.55 -21.69
N LYS A 19 9.11 -9.80 -21.13
CA LYS A 19 9.05 -9.37 -19.73
C LYS A 19 8.31 -8.03 -19.63
N PRO A 20 7.39 -7.86 -18.66
CA PRO A 20 6.76 -6.56 -18.41
C PRO A 20 7.83 -5.47 -18.24
N GLY A 21 7.64 -4.32 -18.89
CA GLY A 21 8.58 -3.19 -18.86
C GLY A 21 9.58 -3.13 -20.02
N LYS A 22 9.65 -4.13 -20.92
CA LYS A 22 10.39 -4.03 -22.18
C LYS A 22 9.46 -3.63 -23.33
N LEU A 23 9.81 -2.57 -24.04
CA LEU A 23 9.05 -2.03 -25.18
C LEU A 23 9.31 -2.77 -26.50
N VAL A 24 10.38 -3.56 -26.56
CA VAL A 24 10.86 -4.21 -27.78
C VAL A 24 11.09 -5.69 -27.50
N ALA A 25 10.53 -6.55 -28.36
CA ALA A 25 10.80 -7.98 -28.35
C ALA A 25 11.22 -8.49 -29.72
N THR A 26 12.29 -9.28 -29.74
CA THR A 26 12.80 -9.93 -30.96
C THR A 26 12.32 -11.37 -31.00
N CYS A 27 11.65 -11.73 -32.09
CA CYS A 27 11.19 -13.09 -32.32
C CYS A 27 12.38 -14.03 -32.51
N LYS A 28 12.50 -15.05 -31.67
CA LYS A 28 13.56 -16.07 -31.78
C LYS A 28 13.42 -16.98 -33.00
N TYR A 29 12.25 -16.99 -33.63
CA TYR A 29 11.96 -17.86 -34.77
C TYR A 29 12.35 -17.22 -36.11
N CYS A 30 11.91 -15.98 -36.37
CA CYS A 30 12.18 -15.30 -37.65
C CYS A 30 13.13 -14.11 -37.55
N GLY A 31 13.60 -13.76 -36.36
CA GLY A 31 14.48 -12.59 -36.13
C GLY A 31 13.79 -11.24 -36.23
N PHE A 32 12.50 -11.20 -36.56
CA PHE A 32 11.75 -9.95 -36.64
C PHE A 32 11.59 -9.31 -35.26
N THR A 33 11.92 -8.02 -35.17
CA THR A 33 11.80 -7.23 -33.95
C THR A 33 10.51 -6.44 -33.99
N THR A 34 9.62 -6.69 -33.03
CA THR A 34 8.34 -6.01 -32.90
C THR A 34 8.37 -5.08 -31.69
N VAL A 35 7.78 -3.89 -31.85
CA VAL A 35 7.48 -2.99 -30.74
C VAL A 35 6.21 -3.52 -30.11
N ILE A 36 6.30 -3.91 -28.84
CA ILE A 36 5.13 -4.33 -28.07
C ILE A 36 4.36 -3.04 -27.82
N GLU A 37 3.17 -2.90 -28.41
CA GLU A 37 2.20 -1.92 -27.92
C GLU A 37 1.87 -2.32 -26.49
N THR A 38 2.59 -1.74 -25.54
CA THR A 38 2.14 -1.74 -24.16
C THR A 38 0.86 -0.92 -24.20
N GLY A 39 -0.30 -1.59 -24.25
CA GLY A 39 -1.56 -0.98 -23.88
C GLY A 39 -1.36 -0.18 -22.58
N GLN A 40 -2.08 0.93 -22.43
CA GLN A 40 -1.91 1.93 -21.38
C GLN A 40 -1.26 1.36 -20.13
N ALA A 41 -0.14 1.97 -19.70
CA ALA A 41 0.55 1.59 -18.48
C ALA A 41 -0.51 1.33 -17.39
N PHE A 42 -0.49 0.14 -16.82
CA PHE A 42 -1.35 -0.22 -15.71
C PHE A 42 -0.92 0.67 -14.53
N THR A 43 -1.49 1.87 -14.45
CA THR A 43 -1.30 2.78 -13.33
C THR A 43 -2.13 2.23 -12.20
N PHE A 44 -1.55 1.33 -11.44
CA PHE A 44 -2.10 1.06 -10.12
C PHE A 44 -1.94 2.34 -9.30
N GLU A 45 -3.05 2.96 -8.92
CA GLU A 45 -3.07 3.97 -7.87
C GLU A 45 -2.78 3.29 -6.53
N HIS A 46 -1.51 2.97 -6.28
CA HIS A 46 -1.07 2.52 -4.98
C HIS A 46 -0.85 3.76 -4.10
N SER A 47 -1.55 3.81 -2.97
CA SER A 47 -1.27 4.81 -1.94
C SER A 47 0.10 4.53 -1.34
N LEU A 48 1.06 5.42 -1.57
CA LEU A 48 2.35 5.41 -0.90
C LEU A 48 2.37 6.55 0.13
N LEU A 49 2.68 6.21 1.38
CA LEU A 49 3.00 7.24 2.37
C LEU A 49 4.38 7.79 2.06
N LEU A 50 4.46 9.06 1.68
CA LEU A 50 5.74 9.71 1.39
C LEU A 50 6.54 9.91 2.68
N ASN A 51 7.81 9.49 2.67
CA ASN A 51 8.74 9.89 3.71
C ASN A 51 9.20 11.33 3.48
N ASN A 52 8.79 12.22 4.38
CA ASN A 52 9.17 13.64 4.34
C ASN A 52 10.27 14.00 5.35
N TYR A 53 10.91 13.00 5.98
CA TYR A 53 11.97 13.23 6.97
C TYR A 53 13.36 13.25 6.33
N SER A 54 14.19 14.21 6.74
CA SER A 54 15.64 14.20 6.47
C SER A 54 16.39 13.26 7.42
N GLU A 55 17.62 12.87 7.05
CA GLU A 55 18.46 12.01 7.90
C GLU A 55 18.77 12.61 9.28
N ASP A 56 18.88 13.94 9.37
CA ASP A 56 19.11 14.65 10.63
C ASP A 56 17.84 14.66 11.50
N GLN A 57 16.67 14.83 10.88
CA GLN A 57 15.39 14.77 11.61
C GLN A 57 15.16 13.37 12.19
N ILE A 58 15.45 12.31 11.43
CA ILE A 58 15.35 10.93 11.90
C ILE A 58 16.32 10.70 13.06
N GLU A 59 17.57 11.16 12.93
CA GLU A 59 18.55 11.00 14.00
C GLU A 59 18.13 11.72 15.28
N ASN A 60 17.66 12.95 15.18
CA ASN A 60 17.18 13.72 16.33
C ASN A 60 15.99 13.03 17.00
N LEU A 61 15.01 12.54 16.21
CA LEU A 61 13.86 11.80 16.73
C LEU A 61 14.29 10.58 17.55
N VAL A 62 15.24 9.80 17.03
CA VAL A 62 15.75 8.61 17.72
C VAL A 62 16.55 9.01 18.97
N ARG A 63 17.38 10.06 18.90
CA ARG A 63 18.13 10.55 20.07
C ARG A 63 17.23 11.08 21.18
N ASP A 64 16.14 11.76 20.83
CA ASP A 64 15.16 12.24 21.81
C ASP A 64 14.37 11.09 22.43
N TRP A 65 14.02 10.08 21.63
CA TRP A 65 13.50 8.82 22.17
C TRP A 65 14.48 8.18 23.15
N MET A 66 15.78 8.14 22.85
CA MET A 66 16.80 7.59 23.77
C MET A 66 16.91 8.38 25.09
N ARG A 67 16.59 9.68 25.10
CA ARG A 67 16.63 10.55 26.30
C ARG A 67 15.40 10.41 27.20
N SER A 68 14.28 9.91 26.67
CA SER A 68 13.01 9.79 27.40
C SER A 68 12.89 8.45 28.13
N GLY A 69 12.06 8.34 29.18
CA GLY A 69 11.64 7.05 29.76
C GLY A 69 12.41 6.60 31.00
N PHE A 70 11.70 5.89 31.89
CA PHE A 70 12.15 5.58 33.25
C PHE A 70 13.31 4.58 33.33
N MET A 71 13.38 3.59 32.44
CA MET A 71 14.39 2.52 32.49
C MET A 71 15.61 2.73 31.59
N LYS A 72 15.74 3.90 30.95
CA LYS A 72 16.85 4.18 30.02
C LYS A 72 18.02 4.83 30.77
N PRO A 73 19.28 4.38 30.54
CA PRO A 73 20.46 5.07 31.09
C PRO A 73 20.49 6.53 30.65
N GLY A 74 20.79 7.45 31.58
CA GLY A 74 20.79 8.89 31.27
C GLY A 74 21.83 9.32 30.23
N ASP A 75 22.84 8.49 29.96
CA ASP A 75 23.88 8.70 28.97
C ASP A 75 23.69 7.90 27.67
N LEU A 76 22.56 7.19 27.51
CA LEU A 76 22.26 6.35 26.35
C LEU A 76 22.43 7.12 25.04
N ALA A 77 21.79 8.28 24.91
CA ALA A 77 21.85 9.10 23.70
C ALA A 77 23.27 9.62 23.39
N LYS A 78 24.14 9.73 24.39
CA LYS A 78 25.53 10.19 24.23
C LYS A 78 26.47 9.05 23.84
N LYS A 79 26.26 7.85 24.40
CA LYS A 79 27.11 6.67 24.15
C LYS A 79 26.68 5.84 22.94
N ALA A 80 25.41 5.92 22.54
CA ALA A 80 24.90 5.18 21.39
C ALA A 80 25.45 5.74 20.07
N LYS A 81 25.83 4.81 19.18
CA LYS A 81 26.25 5.11 17.82
C LYS A 81 25.22 4.52 16.85
N LEU A 82 24.61 5.36 16.02
CA LEU A 82 23.76 4.92 14.92
C LEU A 82 24.68 4.41 13.80
N THR A 83 24.52 3.15 13.41
CA THR A 83 25.32 2.52 12.35
C THR A 83 24.70 2.68 10.98
N GLU A 84 23.37 2.53 10.87
CA GLU A 84 22.64 2.53 9.62
C GLU A 84 21.26 3.19 9.78
N LYS A 85 20.76 3.79 8.69
CA LYS A 85 19.44 4.41 8.61
C LYS A 85 18.76 3.88 7.34
N ASN A 86 17.88 2.88 7.48
CA ASN A 86 17.22 2.22 6.36
C ASN A 86 15.73 2.57 6.34
N LEU A 87 15.21 3.00 5.18
CA LEU A 87 13.78 3.23 4.97
C LEU A 87 13.11 1.93 4.49
N VAL A 88 12.13 1.46 5.25
CA VAL A 88 11.35 0.26 4.91
C VAL A 88 9.89 0.65 4.74
N TYR A 89 9.34 0.38 3.55
CA TYR A 89 7.90 0.50 3.31
C TYR A 89 7.21 -0.80 3.66
N LEU A 90 6.21 -0.72 4.53
CA LEU A 90 5.34 -1.85 4.83
C LEU A 90 4.13 -1.83 3.89
N PRO A 91 3.74 -2.96 3.29
CA PRO A 91 2.52 -3.02 2.50
C PRO A 91 1.32 -2.79 3.43
N PHE A 92 0.42 -1.89 3.02
CA PHE A 92 -0.82 -1.65 3.72
C PHE A 92 -1.97 -1.50 2.72
N TRP A 93 -3.18 -1.74 3.19
CA TRP A 93 -4.41 -1.59 2.42
C TRP A 93 -5.30 -0.58 3.13
N ILE A 94 -5.73 0.44 2.38
CA ILE A 94 -6.81 1.31 2.81
C ILE A 94 -8.10 0.69 2.29
N VAL A 95 -9.02 0.41 3.19
CA VAL A 95 -10.36 -0.12 2.86
C VAL A 95 -11.40 0.85 3.39
N SER A 96 -12.25 1.35 2.50
CA SER A 96 -13.46 2.07 2.90
C SER A 96 -14.52 1.07 3.32
N ALA A 97 -15.21 1.36 4.42
CA ALA A 97 -16.27 0.49 4.92
C ALA A 97 -17.55 1.28 5.16
N ASP A 98 -18.64 0.81 4.57
CA ASP A 98 -19.98 1.35 4.79
C ASP A 98 -20.77 0.40 5.68
N ALA A 99 -21.22 0.90 6.83
CA ALA A 99 -22.02 0.14 7.77
C ALA A 99 -23.44 0.68 7.82
N ALA A 100 -24.40 -0.12 7.35
CA ALA A 100 -25.82 0.13 7.51
C ALA A 100 -26.41 -0.81 8.56
N THR A 101 -26.89 -0.27 9.68
CA THR A 101 -27.52 -1.02 10.77
C THR A 101 -28.99 -0.67 10.86
N LYS A 102 -29.88 -1.68 10.83
CA LYS A 102 -31.29 -1.54 11.19
C LYS A 102 -31.50 -2.07 12.59
N TYR A 103 -32.18 -1.32 13.44
CA TYR A 103 -32.47 -1.73 14.81
C TYR A 103 -33.96 -1.62 15.11
N LYS A 104 -34.43 -2.52 15.97
CA LYS A 104 -35.77 -2.52 16.56
C LYS A 104 -35.63 -2.92 18.02
N GLY A 105 -36.14 -2.11 18.93
CA GLY A 105 -36.05 -2.33 20.37
C GLY A 105 -37.23 -1.72 21.11
N ILE A 106 -37.39 -2.10 22.36
CA ILE A 106 -38.46 -1.60 23.23
C ILE A 106 -37.84 -0.62 24.23
N PHE A 107 -38.40 0.57 24.32
CA PHE A 107 -37.95 1.59 25.27
C PHE A 107 -38.77 1.47 26.56
N GLU A 108 -38.25 0.74 27.54
CA GLU A 108 -38.95 0.42 28.79
C GLU A 108 -38.94 1.56 29.83
N ARG A 109 -38.11 2.60 29.63
CA ARG A 109 -38.01 3.76 30.54
C ARG A 109 -39.19 4.74 30.44
N ILE A 110 -40.10 4.54 29.49
CA ILE A 110 -41.30 5.35 29.28
C ILE A 110 -42.50 4.40 29.40
N SER A 111 -43.50 4.75 30.21
CA SER A 111 -44.75 3.98 30.32
C SER A 111 -45.85 4.71 29.53
N PRO A 112 -46.52 4.07 28.57
CA PRO A 112 -46.35 2.69 28.13
C PRO A 112 -45.06 2.46 27.32
N ALA A 113 -44.55 1.23 27.31
CA ALA A 113 -43.33 0.87 26.59
C ALA A 113 -43.49 1.13 25.08
N ILE A 114 -42.56 1.91 24.52
CA ILE A 114 -42.64 2.35 23.12
C ILE A 114 -41.65 1.54 22.29
N VAL A 115 -42.12 0.94 21.20
CA VAL A 115 -41.25 0.30 20.20
C VAL A 115 -40.51 1.39 19.43
N LYS A 116 -39.17 1.35 19.48
CA LYS A 116 -38.30 2.20 18.65
C LYS A 116 -37.67 1.39 17.55
N GLU A 117 -37.77 1.90 16.34
CA GLU A 117 -37.18 1.33 15.14
C GLU A 117 -36.39 2.42 14.43
N GLY A 118 -35.27 2.07 13.79
CA GLY A 118 -34.49 3.03 13.06
C GLY A 118 -33.39 2.40 12.22
N GLN A 119 -32.78 3.24 11.39
CA GLN A 119 -31.66 2.87 10.55
C GLN A 119 -30.51 3.86 10.79
N ILE A 120 -29.31 3.33 10.95
CA ILE A 120 -28.07 4.09 11.12
C ILE A 120 -27.17 3.71 9.96
N GLN A 121 -26.71 4.70 9.20
CA GLN A 121 -25.67 4.54 8.17
C GLN A 121 -24.45 5.33 8.60
N LYS A 122 -23.28 4.71 8.50
CA LYS A 122 -21.99 5.35 8.74
C LYS A 122 -20.99 4.90 7.68
N GLU A 123 -20.29 5.88 7.13
CA GLU A 123 -19.16 5.70 6.24
C GLU A 123 -17.88 5.84 7.06
N TYR A 124 -16.97 4.88 6.93
CA TYR A 124 -15.65 4.88 7.56
C TYR A 124 -14.61 4.96 6.44
N ASN A 125 -14.19 6.20 6.17
CA ASN A 125 -13.13 6.56 5.21
C ASN A 125 -11.81 6.84 5.94
#